data_AF-A0A2X2J2S8-F1
#
_entry.id   AF-A0A2X2J2S8-F1
#
_cell.length_a   1.000
_cell.length_b   1.000
_cell.length_c   1.000
_cell.angle_alpha   90.00
_cell.angle_beta   90.00
_cell.angle_gamma   90.00
#
_symmetry.space_group_name_H-M   'P 1'
#
loop_
_entity.id
_entity.type
_entity.pdbx_description
1 polymer ?
#
loop_
_entity_poly.entity_id
_entity_poly.type
_entity_poly.pdbx_seq_one_letter_code
_entity_poly.pdbx_strand_id
1 'polypeptide(L)' 'MAQGNTYYMPFETTVVLGERWFYNTTDKKYKSLEELAGIYQTATAQDNILILNVGPNRMGRIKDSDVDILRKLKEKLKL' A
#
# COMPACT_ATOMS: atom_id res chain seq x y z
N MET A 1 -18.67 -25.43 -12.01
CA MET A 1 -17.40 -26.09 -11.60
C MET A 1 -16.35 -25.73 -12.64
N ALA A 2 -15.16 -25.29 -12.24
CA ALA A 2 -14.10 -24.90 -13.19
C ALA A 2 -13.71 -26.12 -14.05
N GLN A 3 -13.64 -25.97 -15.39
CA GLN A 3 -13.42 -27.07 -16.36
C GLN A 3 -11.97 -27.64 -16.38
N GLY A 4 -11.22 -27.56 -15.29
CA GLY A 4 -9.86 -28.15 -15.21
C GLY A 4 -8.77 -27.43 -16.02
N ASN A 5 -9.06 -26.25 -16.59
CA ASN A 5 -8.07 -25.44 -17.32
C ASN A 5 -7.06 -24.80 -16.35
N THR A 6 -5.80 -24.72 -16.78
CA THR A 6 -4.76 -23.96 -16.07
C THR A 6 -4.78 -22.50 -16.51
N TYR A 7 -4.80 -21.58 -15.55
CA TYR A 7 -4.73 -20.15 -15.79
C TYR A 7 -3.53 -19.57 -15.06
N TYR A 8 -2.88 -18.56 -15.65
CA TYR A 8 -1.95 -17.72 -14.92
C TYR A 8 -2.74 -16.83 -13.96
N MET A 9 -2.36 -16.85 -12.69
CA MET A 9 -2.98 -16.06 -11.62
C MET A 9 -1.87 -15.31 -10.88
N PRO A 10 -1.64 -14.03 -11.20
CA PRO A 10 -0.61 -13.26 -10.51
C PRO A 10 -0.99 -13.08 -9.05
N PHE A 11 0.02 -13.03 -8.18
CA PHE A 11 -0.21 -12.75 -6.78
C PHE A 11 -0.24 -11.25 -6.53
N GLU A 12 -1.24 -10.81 -5.78
CA GLU A 12 -1.43 -9.43 -5.39
C GLU A 12 -1.55 -9.34 -3.86
N THR A 13 -0.81 -8.40 -3.28
CA THR A 13 -0.91 -8.02 -1.88
C THR A 13 -1.49 -6.62 -1.78
N THR A 14 -2.56 -6.45 -0.99
CA THR A 14 -3.16 -5.14 -0.73
C THR A 14 -2.96 -4.75 0.73
N VAL A 15 -2.40 -3.56 0.97
CA VAL A 15 -2.09 -3.03 2.31
C VAL A 15 -2.63 -1.61 2.45
N VAL A 16 -3.03 -1.21 3.66
CA VAL A 16 -3.42 0.17 3.98
C VAL A 16 -2.24 0.94 4.58
N LEU A 17 -2.10 2.24 4.27
CA LEU A 17 -1.04 3.08 4.85
C LEU A 17 -1.21 3.28 6.37
N GLY A 18 -2.44 3.50 6.83
CA GLY A 18 -2.80 3.60 8.24
C GLY A 18 -3.26 2.27 8.83
N GLU A 19 -4.28 2.32 9.70
CA GLU A 19 -4.91 1.14 10.30
C GLU A 19 -6.20 0.71 9.56
N ARG A 20 -6.73 1.55 8.67
CA ARG A 20 -8.04 1.36 8.03
C ARG A 20 -8.01 1.66 6.54
N TRP A 21 -8.95 1.05 5.81
CA TRP A 21 -9.15 1.28 4.38
C TRP A 21 -9.65 2.69 4.08
N PHE A 22 -10.56 3.17 4.92
CA PHE A 22 -11.15 4.49 4.80
C PHE A 22 -10.54 5.44 5.81
N TYR A 23 -10.51 6.72 5.43
CA TYR A 23 -10.06 7.79 6.32
C TYR A 23 -10.85 7.79 7.64
N ASN A 24 -10.12 7.77 8.75
CA ASN A 24 -10.67 7.86 10.09
C ASN A 24 -9.91 8.93 10.89
N THR A 25 -10.64 9.81 11.57
CA THR A 25 -10.08 10.89 12.40
C THR A 25 -9.46 10.41 13.70
N THR A 26 -9.74 9.17 14.10
CA THR A 26 -9.22 8.54 15.32
C THR A 26 -8.00 7.65 15.07
N ASP A 27 -7.53 7.54 13.82
CA ASP A 27 -6.31 6.81 13.47
C ASP A 27 -5.10 7.47 14.11
N LYS A 28 -4.40 6.70 14.95
CA LYS A 28 -3.18 7.16 15.66
C LYS A 28 -1.93 6.42 15.24
N LYS A 29 -2.06 5.28 14.56
CA LYS A 29 -0.91 4.49 14.10
C LYS A 29 -0.81 4.56 12.58
N TYR A 30 0.41 4.75 12.12
CA TYR A 30 0.78 4.82 10.72
C TYR A 30 2.04 4.00 10.55
N LYS A 31 2.18 3.34 9.40
CA LYS A 31 3.39 2.58 9.09
C LYS A 31 4.58 3.53 8.97
N SER A 32 5.72 3.12 9.50
CA SER A 32 6.96 3.89 9.34
C SER A 32 7.48 3.78 7.90
N LEU A 33 8.41 4.65 7.53
CA LEU A 33 9.07 4.59 6.23
C LEU A 33 9.81 3.25 6.04
N GLU A 34 10.45 2.74 7.09
CA GLU A 34 11.17 1.47 7.13
C GLU A 34 10.22 0.29 6.96
N GLU A 35 9.08 0.32 7.66
CA GLU A 35 8.05 -0.71 7.54
C GLU A 35 7.49 -0.76 6.10
N LEU A 36 7.18 0.40 5.51
CA LEU A 36 6.69 0.48 4.13
C LEU A 36 7.71 -0.03 3.12
N ALA A 37 8.99 0.29 3.29
CA ALA A 37 10.05 -0.22 2.42
C ALA A 37 10.20 -1.75 2.55
N GLY A 38 10.09 -2.29 3.75
CA GLY A 38 10.09 -3.74 3.98
C GLY A 38 8.88 -4.43 3.35
N ILE A 39 7.70 -3.83 3.45
CA ILE A 39 6.48 -4.32 2.78
C ILE A 39 6.67 -4.31 1.28
N TYR A 40 7.19 -3.22 0.69
CA TYR A 40 7.47 -3.14 -0.73
C TYR A 40 8.38 -4.29 -1.18
N GLN A 41 9.54 -4.44 -0.54
CA GLN A 41 10.51 -5.50 -0.88
C GLN A 41 9.91 -6.91 -0.81
N THR A 42 9.07 -7.16 0.20
CA THR A 42 8.42 -8.46 0.38
C THR A 42 7.31 -8.69 -0.63
N ALA A 43 6.42 -7.70 -0.81
CA ALA A 43 5.22 -7.83 -1.62
C ALA A 43 5.50 -7.81 -3.13
N THR A 44 6.59 -7.17 -3.56
CA THR A 44 7.03 -7.18 -4.96
C THR A 44 8.12 -8.21 -5.24
N ALA A 45 8.48 -9.04 -4.26
CA ALA A 45 9.39 -10.16 -4.50
C ALA A 45 8.78 -11.09 -5.55
N GLN A 46 9.62 -11.64 -6.44
CA GLN A 46 9.20 -12.60 -7.48
C GLN A 46 8.16 -12.01 -8.47
N ASP A 47 8.28 -10.72 -8.80
CA ASP A 47 7.41 -10.00 -9.75
C ASP A 47 5.93 -9.94 -9.33
N ASN A 48 5.68 -9.98 -8.01
CA ASN A 48 4.35 -9.84 -7.43
C ASN A 48 3.89 -8.38 -7.36
N ILE A 49 2.58 -8.18 -7.19
CA ILE A 49 1.94 -6.86 -7.20
C ILE A 49 1.66 -6.39 -5.78
N LEU A 50 2.03 -5.14 -5.47
CA LEU A 50 1.63 -4.44 -4.26
C LEU A 50 0.63 -3.31 -4.58
N ILE A 51 -0.53 -3.34 -3.94
CA ILE A 51 -1.47 -2.21 -3.87
C ILE A 51 -1.38 -1.58 -2.48
N LEU A 52 -0.94 -0.33 -2.41
CA LEU A 52 -0.92 0.46 -1.18
C LEU A 52 -2.10 1.45 -1.17
N ASN A 53 -3.09 1.20 -0.33
CA ASN A 53 -4.28 2.02 -0.19
C ASN A 53 -4.05 3.24 0.71
N VAL A 54 -4.49 4.41 0.21
CA VAL A 54 -4.44 5.70 0.93
C VAL A 54 -5.79 6.39 0.78
N GLY A 55 -6.61 6.34 1.83
CA GLY A 55 -7.96 6.88 1.80
C GLY A 55 -7.98 8.42 1.86
N PRO A 56 -8.72 9.12 0.98
CA PRO A 56 -8.86 10.57 1.06
C PRO A 56 -9.68 10.98 2.28
N ASN A 57 -9.40 12.18 2.79
CA ASN A 57 -10.13 12.79 3.89
C ASN A 57 -11.53 13.28 3.45
N ARG A 58 -12.31 13.82 4.40
CA ARG A 58 -13.67 14.35 4.14
C ARG A 58 -13.74 15.53 3.17
N MET A 59 -12.60 16.15 2.84
CA MET A 59 -12.50 17.20 1.82
C MET A 59 -12.10 16.65 0.44
N GLY A 60 -12.01 15.32 0.29
CA GLY A 60 -11.59 14.68 -0.95
C GLY A 60 -10.08 14.79 -1.21
N ARG A 61 -9.26 15.04 -0.18
CA ARG A 61 -7.80 15.20 -0.31
C ARG A 61 -7.05 14.13 0.46
N ILE A 62 -5.92 13.67 -0.08
CA ILE A 62 -4.94 12.89 0.71
C ILE A 62 -4.32 13.84 1.75
N LYS A 63 -4.04 13.35 2.96
CA LYS A 63 -3.39 14.17 3.99
C LYS A 63 -1.97 14.52 3.54
N ASP A 64 -1.52 15.73 3.86
CA ASP A 64 -0.15 16.17 3.54
C ASP A 64 0.90 15.22 4.16
N SER A 65 0.68 14.74 5.38
CA SER A 65 1.54 13.74 6.02
C SER A 65 1.65 12.42 5.25
N ASP A 66 0.55 11.98 4.64
CA ASP A 66 0.51 10.73 3.87
C ASP A 66 1.22 10.95 2.52
N VAL A 67 1.07 12.12 1.90
CA VAL A 67 1.82 12.49 0.70
C VAL A 67 3.32 12.55 1.00
N ASP A 68 3.71 13.15 2.11
CA ASP A 68 5.12 13.30 2.50
C ASP A 68 5.81 11.95 2.70
N ILE A 69 5.16 11.00 3.39
CA ILE A 69 5.75 9.66 3.58
C ILE A 69 5.86 8.88 2.28
N LEU A 70 4.87 9.01 1.36
CA LEU A 70 4.93 8.38 0.04
C LEU A 70 6.08 8.94 -0.81
N ARG A 71 6.33 10.26 -0.74
CA ARG A 71 7.49 10.88 -1.41
C ARG A 71 8.81 10.37 -0.85
N LYS A 72 8.93 10.29 0.47
CA LYS A 72 10.12 9.69 1.13
C LYS A 72 10.31 8.22 0.75
N LEU A 73 9.22 7.47 0.62
CA LEU A 73 9.26 6.07 0.19
C LEU A 73 9.79 5.96 -1.25
N LYS A 74 9.30 6.80 -2.17
CA LYS A 74 9.82 6.88 -3.54
C LYS A 74 11.33 7.15 -3.55
N GLU A 75 11.79 8.16 -2.83
CA GLU A 75 13.22 8.51 -2.74
C GLU A 75 14.05 7.34 -2.18
N LYS A 76 13.59 6.71 -1.10
CA LYS A 76 14.27 5.57 -0.46
C LYS A 76 14.38 4.36 -1.39
N LEU A 77 13.33 4.07 -2.16
CA LEU A 77 13.29 2.96 -3.10
C LEU A 77 13.94 3.27 -4.46
N LYS A 78 14.29 4.54 -4.72
CA LYS A 78 14.81 5.02 -6.01
C LYS A 78 13.88 4.74 -7.18
N LEU A 79 12.58 4.95 -6.95
CA LEU A 79 11.51 4.88 -7.96
C LEU A 79 11.25 6.24 -8.61
#